data_AF-A0AAN8R8L3-F1
#
_entry.id   AF-A0AAN8R8L3-F1
#
_cell.length_a   1.000
_cell.length_b   1.000
_cell.length_c   1.000
_cell.angle_alpha   90.00
_cell.angle_beta   90.00
_cell.angle_gamma   90.00
#
_symmetry.space_group_name_H-M   'P 1'
#
loop_
_entity.id
_entity.type
_entity.pdbx_description
1 polymer ?
#
loop_
_entity_poly.entity_id
_entity_poly.type
_entity_poly.pdbx_seq_one_letter_code
_entity_poly.pdbx_strand_id
1 'polypeptide(L)'
;MHLAIPSTLMVCFEWWVWEIGGFLAGMLGEVDLAAQHVLLEIGAITYMFPLGVHAAACVRVGNALGAGDTSRALLTCKVALVLSGVLAVFQGIAIGSSRHVL
;
A
#
# COMPACT_ATOMS: atom_id res chain seq x y z
N MET A 1 3.09 -23.98 2.66
CA MET A 1 3.42 -23.18 3.86
C MET A 1 4.67 -22.33 3.69
N HIS A 2 5.67 -22.76 2.89
CA HIS A 2 6.90 -22.00 2.65
C HIS A 2 6.70 -20.58 2.09
N LEU A 3 5.59 -20.31 1.36
CA LEU A 3 5.27 -18.97 0.86
C LEU A 3 4.35 -18.17 1.80
N ALA A 4 3.46 -18.85 2.53
CA ALA A 4 2.49 -18.19 3.39
C ALA A 4 3.16 -17.53 4.61
N ILE A 5 4.12 -18.22 5.24
CA ILE A 5 4.84 -17.67 6.41
C ILE A 5 5.58 -16.37 6.07
N PRO A 6 6.45 -16.31 5.02
CA PRO A 6 7.13 -15.06 4.68
C PRO A 6 6.17 -13.96 4.23
N SER A 7 5.09 -14.29 3.52
CA SER A 7 4.07 -13.29 3.15
C SER A 7 3.35 -12.71 4.35
N THR A 8 2.95 -13.54 5.32
CA THR A 8 2.33 -13.04 6.57
C THR A 8 3.29 -12.18 7.36
N LEU A 9 4.55 -12.60 7.51
CA LEU A 9 5.56 -11.82 8.21
C LEU A 9 5.80 -10.46 7.55
N MET A 10 5.86 -10.40 6.21
CA MET A 10 6.00 -9.15 5.47
C MET A 10 4.90 -8.14 5.83
N VAL A 11 3.64 -8.58 5.84
CA VAL A 11 2.49 -7.71 6.19
C VAL A 11 2.52 -7.32 7.67
N CYS A 12 2.88 -8.25 8.57
CA CYS A 12 3.02 -7.93 10.00
C CYS A 12 4.12 -6.89 10.23
N PHE A 13 5.27 -7.00 9.55
CA PHE A 13 6.35 -6.02 9.65
C PHE A 13 5.93 -4.65 9.13
N GLU A 14 5.18 -4.58 8.03
CA GLU A 14 4.62 -3.33 7.51
C GLU A 14 3.76 -2.63 8.56
N TRP A 15 2.86 -3.36 9.21
CA TRP A 15 2.00 -2.82 10.27
C TRP A 15 2.77 -2.45 11.54
N TRP A 16 3.72 -3.27 11.99
CA TRP A 16 4.48 -2.99 13.20
C TRP A 16 5.36 -1.75 13.08
N VAL A 17 5.84 -1.41 11.88
CA VAL A 17 6.61 -0.16 11.68
C VAL A 17 5.75 1.06 12.01
N TRP A 18 4.47 1.05 11.63
CA TRP A 18 3.54 2.13 11.96
C TRP A 18 3.27 2.24 13.46
N GLU A 19 3.07 1.10 14.13
CA GLU A 19 2.85 1.03 15.59
C GLU A 19 4.08 1.49 16.39
N ILE A 20 5.29 1.08 15.98
CA ILE A 20 6.53 1.55 16.60
C ILE A 20 6.68 3.06 16.41
N GLY A 21 6.34 3.59 15.23
CA GLY A 21 6.31 5.04 14.99
C GLY A 21 5.33 5.76 15.92
N GLY A 22 4.15 5.19 16.15
CA GLY A 22 3.17 5.67 17.13
C GLY A 22 3.71 5.66 18.56
N PHE A 23 4.35 4.56 18.97
CA PHE A 23 4.95 4.43 20.30
C PHE A 23 6.05 5.48 20.53
N LEU A 24 6.94 5.66 19.55
CA LEU A 24 7.98 6.68 19.60
C LEU A 24 7.39 8.08 19.65
N ALA A 25 6.41 8.41 18.81
CA ALA A 25 5.73 9.70 18.84
C ALA A 25 5.07 9.98 20.20
N GLY A 26 4.49 8.96 20.83
CA GLY A 26 3.95 9.04 22.19
C GLY A 26 5.00 9.33 23.27
N MET A 27 6.27 8.96 23.05
CA MET A 27 7.37 9.32 23.95
C MET A 27 7.83 10.77 23.79
N LEU A 28 7.63 11.40 22.63
CA LEU A 28 8.00 12.82 22.41
C LEU A 28 6.99 13.78 23.03
N GLY A 29 5.70 13.48 22.95
CA GLY A 29 4.64 14.27 23.56
C GLY A 29 3.28 14.10 22.89
N GLU A 30 2.25 14.72 23.48
CA GLU A 30 0.87 14.61 22.98
C GLU A 30 0.69 15.22 21.58
N VAL A 31 1.41 16.30 21.28
CA VAL A 31 1.34 16.98 19.97
C VAL A 31 1.94 16.11 18.86
N ASP A 32 3.09 15.48 19.12
CA ASP A 32 3.75 14.58 18.16
C ASP A 32 2.90 13.31 17.92
N LEU A 33 2.30 12.76 18.98
CA LEU A 33 1.38 11.63 18.86
C LEU A 33 0.14 11.98 18.03
N ALA A 34 -0.46 13.15 18.26
CA ALA A 34 -1.59 13.62 17.46
C ALA A 34 -1.21 13.81 15.99
N ALA A 35 -0.03 14.38 15.70
CA ALA A 35 0.48 14.51 14.34
C ALA A 35 0.68 13.14 13.67
N GLN A 36 1.25 12.17 14.38
CA GLN A 36 1.43 10.80 13.88
C GLN A 36 0.09 10.12 13.57
N HIS A 37 -0.94 10.35 14.38
CA HIS A 37 -2.28 9.82 14.13
C HIS A 37 -2.92 10.41 12.86
N VAL A 38 -2.77 11.72 12.63
CA VAL A 38 -3.23 12.35 11.38
C VAL A 38 -2.50 11.77 10.18
N LEU A 39 -1.19 11.51 10.29
CA LEU A 39 -0.42 10.87 9.23
C LEU A 39 -0.90 9.44 8.94
N LEU A 40 -1.25 8.67 9.98
CA LEU A 40 -1.80 7.32 9.84
C LEU A 40 -3.12 7.32 9.07
N GLU A 41 -4.05 8.22 9.41
CA GLU A 41 -5.35 8.32 8.72
C GLU A 41 -5.18 8.71 7.24
N ILE A 42 -4.34 9.71 6.95
CA ILE A 42 -4.03 10.10 5.57
C ILE A 42 -3.34 8.94 4.82
N GLY A 43 -2.44 8.23 5.49
CA GLY A 43 -1.76 7.04 4.97
C GLY A 43 -2.75 5.93 4.63
N ALA A 44 -3.71 5.64 5.52
CA ALA A 44 -4.74 4.62 5.34
C ALA A 44 -5.61 4.90 4.11
N ILE A 45 -6.07 6.15 3.94
CA ILE A 45 -6.82 6.58 2.75
C ILE A 45 -5.99 6.37 1.48
N THR A 46 -4.72 6.74 1.53
CA THR A 46 -3.80 6.59 0.39
C THR A 46 -3.56 5.12 0.05
N TYR A 47 -3.48 4.25 1.06
CA TYR A 47 -3.23 2.81 0.91
C TYR A 47 -4.42 2.03 0.30
N MET A 48 -5.66 2.52 0.45
CA MET A 48 -6.83 1.81 -0.12
C MET A 48 -6.77 1.67 -1.66
N PHE A 49 -6.21 2.65 -2.37
CA PHE A 49 -6.10 2.63 -3.83
C PHE A 49 -5.18 1.50 -4.34
N PRO A 50 -3.90 1.42 -3.93
CA PRO A 50 -3.02 0.33 -4.37
C PRO A 50 -3.50 -1.03 -3.85
N LEU A 51 -4.15 -1.09 -2.68
CA LEU A 51 -4.76 -2.33 -2.16
C LEU A 51 -5.84 -2.87 -3.12
N GLY A 52 -6.71 -2.00 -3.66
CA GLY A 52 -7.71 -2.39 -4.65
C GLY A 52 -7.08 -2.91 -5.95
N VAL A 53 -6.03 -2.25 -6.43
CA VAL A 53 -5.29 -2.71 -7.62
C VAL A 53 -4.60 -4.06 -7.37
N HIS A 54 -4.00 -4.24 -6.18
CA HIS A 54 -3.37 -5.49 -5.77
C HIS A 54 -4.38 -6.65 -5.80
N ALA A 55 -5.54 -6.50 -5.17
CA ALA A 55 -6.58 -7.53 -5.15
C ALA A 55 -7.05 -7.88 -6.58
N ALA A 56 -7.32 -6.87 -7.41
CA ALA A 56 -7.74 -7.07 -8.80
C ALA A 56 -6.64 -7.75 -9.65
N ALA A 57 -5.37 -7.43 -9.41
CA ALA A 57 -4.24 -8.06 -10.08
C ALA A 57 -4.11 -9.54 -9.66
N CYS A 58 -4.17 -9.85 -8.36
CA CYS A 58 -4.10 -11.21 -7.84
C CYS A 58 -5.18 -12.12 -8.43
N VAL A 59 -6.44 -11.65 -8.49
CA VAL A 59 -7.55 -12.41 -9.10
C VAL A 59 -7.31 -12.64 -10.60
N ARG A 60 -6.92 -11.60 -11.36
CA ARG A 60 -6.70 -11.73 -12.80
C ARG A 60 -5.50 -12.61 -13.15
N VAL A 61 -4.40 -12.50 -12.39
CA VAL A 61 -3.22 -13.36 -12.56
C VAL A 61 -3.57 -14.81 -12.19
N GLY A 62 -4.26 -15.03 -11.06
CA GLY A 62 -4.72 -16.35 -10.65
C GLY A 62 -5.60 -17.02 -11.71
N ASN A 63 -6.55 -16.28 -12.28
CA ASN A 63 -7.41 -16.78 -13.35
C ASN A 63 -6.63 -17.10 -14.64
N ALA A 64 -5.69 -16.25 -15.05
CA ALA A 64 -4.87 -16.48 -16.24
C ALA A 64 -3.94 -17.70 -16.09
N LEU A 65 -3.29 -17.82 -14.92
CA LEU A 65 -2.47 -18.99 -14.60
C LEU A 65 -3.31 -20.28 -14.53
N GLY A 66 -4.51 -20.21 -13.96
CA GLY A 66 -5.45 -21.35 -13.92
C GLY A 66 -5.92 -21.81 -15.31
N ALA A 67 -5.94 -20.91 -16.29
CA ALA A 67 -6.24 -21.22 -17.69
C ALA A 67 -5.01 -21.67 -18.51
N GLY A 68 -3.81 -21.72 -17.90
CA GLY A 68 -2.56 -22.03 -18.60
C GLY A 68 -2.01 -20.90 -19.48
N ASP A 69 -2.60 -19.70 -19.43
CA ASP A 69 -2.22 -18.55 -20.25
C ASP A 69 -1.21 -17.65 -19.51
N THR A 70 0.06 -18.01 -19.62
CA THR A 70 1.17 -17.27 -19.01
C THR A 70 1.40 -15.90 -19.64
N SER A 71 1.05 -15.72 -20.93
CA SER A 71 1.16 -14.44 -21.62
C SER A 71 0.21 -13.41 -21.02
N ARG A 72 -1.04 -13.81 -20.79
CA ARG A 72 -2.05 -12.97 -20.14
C ARG A 72 -1.73 -12.68 -18.68
N ALA A 73 -1.11 -13.62 -17.97
CA ALA A 73 -0.62 -13.40 -16.60
C ALA A 73 0.47 -12.29 -16.58
N LEU A 74 1.46 -12.37 -17.46
CA LEU A 74 2.52 -11.36 -17.58
C LEU A 74 1.98 -9.99 -18.00
N LEU A 75 1.04 -9.95 -18.94
CA LEU A 75 0.38 -8.71 -19.33
C LEU A 75 -0.36 -8.07 -18.16
N THR A 76 -1.08 -8.89 -17.38
CA THR A 76 -1.80 -8.41 -16.18
C THR A 76 -0.82 -7.82 -15.15
N CYS A 77 0.33 -8.45 -14.92
CA CYS A 77 1.37 -7.91 -14.05
C CYS A 77 1.91 -6.56 -14.55
N LYS A 78 2.21 -6.44 -15.85
CA LYS A 78 2.69 -5.19 -16.46
C LYS A 78 1.67 -4.06 -16.32
N VAL A 79 0.40 -4.34 -16.63
CA VAL A 79 -0.69 -3.36 -16.52
C VAL A 79 -0.90 -2.95 -15.07
N ALA A 80 -0.86 -3.89 -14.13
CA ALA A 80 -0.98 -3.59 -12.70
C ALA A 80 0.18 -2.70 -12.22
N LEU A 81 1.43 -2.98 -12.63
CA LEU A 81 2.59 -2.16 -12.27
C LEU A 81 2.48 -0.74 -12.82
N VAL A 82 2.11 -0.58 -14.09
CA VAL A 82 1.93 0.74 -14.71
C VAL A 82 0.80 1.50 -14.02
N LEU A 83 -0.34 0.85 -13.77
CA LEU A 83 -1.48 1.47 -13.10
C LEU A 83 -1.13 1.92 -11.68
N SER A 84 -0.46 1.06 -10.90
CA SER A 84 0.02 1.41 -9.56
C SER A 84 1.01 2.57 -9.60
N GLY A 85 1.92 2.60 -10.58
CA GLY A 85 2.85 3.72 -10.76
C GLY A 85 2.15 5.04 -11.06
N VAL A 86 1.16 5.03 -11.97
CA VAL A 86 0.36 6.23 -12.29
C VAL A 86 -0.44 6.70 -11.07
N LEU A 87 -1.07 5.78 -10.34
CA LEU A 87 -1.80 6.11 -9.12
C LEU A 87 -0.88 6.70 -8.04
N ALA A 88 0.31 6.13 -7.86
CA ALA A 88 1.28 6.64 -6.90
C ALA A 88 1.72 8.09 -7.23
N VAL A 89 1.98 8.39 -8.50
CA VAL A 89 2.29 9.76 -8.93
C VAL A 89 1.10 10.69 -8.70
N PHE A 90 -0.10 10.27 -9.07
CA PHE A 90 -1.32 11.05 -8.87
C PHE A 90 -1.57 11.36 -7.39
N GLN A 91 -1.45 10.37 -6.52
CA GLN A 91 -1.58 10.53 -5.07
C GLN A 91 -0.49 11.44 -4.50
N GLY A 92 0.76 11.29 -4.95
CA GLY A 92 1.87 12.15 -4.57
C GLY A 92 1.62 13.62 -4.93
N ILE A 93 1.08 13.88 -6.13
CA ILE A 93 0.70 15.23 -6.56
C ILE A 93 -0.47 15.76 -5.72
N ALA A 94 -1.49 14.94 -5.46
CA ALA A 94 -2.65 15.35 -4.66
C ALA A 94 -2.23 15.75 -3.23
N ILE A 95 -1.41 14.93 -2.57
CA ILE A 95 -0.87 15.22 -1.23
C ILE A 95 0.05 16.44 -1.28
N GLY A 96 0.93 16.53 -2.28
CA GLY A 96 1.84 17.66 -2.46
C GLY A 96 1.11 19.00 -2.69
N SER A 97 0.02 18.99 -3.46
CA SER A 97 -0.81 20.17 -3.70
C SER A 97 -1.58 20.61 -2.45
N SER A 98 -2.02 19.65 -1.63
CA SER A 98 -2.70 19.92 -0.35
C SER A 98 -1.79 20.62 0.66
N ARG A 99 -0.47 20.41 0.58
CA ARG A 99 0.54 21.11 1.40
C ARG A 99 0.69 22.59 1.05
N HIS A 100 0.22 23.03 -0.12
CA HIS A 100 0.26 24.43 -0.54
C HIS A 100 -1.04 25.18 -0.18
N VAL A 101 -2.11 24.46 0.15
CA VAL A 101 -3.42 25.03 0.51
C VAL A 101 -3.57 25.22 2.03
N LEU A 102 -2.85 24.43 2.84
CA LEU A 102 -2.71 24.60 4.29
C LEU A 102 -1.54 25.51 4.64
#